data_AF-A0A087D8Z5-F1
#
_entry.id   AF-A0A087D8Z5-F1
#
_cell.length_a   1.000
_cell.length_b   1.000
_cell.length_c   1.000
_cell.angle_alpha   90.00
_cell.angle_beta   90.00
_cell.angle_gamma   90.00
#
_symmetry.space_group_name_H-M   'P 1'
#
loop_
_entity.id
_entity.type
_entity.pdbx_description
1 polymer ?
#
loop_
_entity_poly.entity_id
_entity_poly.type
_entity_poly.pdbx_seq_one_letter_code
_entity_poly.pdbx_strand_id
1 'polypeptide(L)'
;MNGVPSDDGPGADVQRHGWHAGKFRVIAAVIAAAVVLLIAGGIAWAAIRNGPGRPDRQADDAAYALPDPATGVTAKSVADRMRALGIGHSTALRYSGRARGTLIGYEGASAGDRIPANTANGSKTVTLIVSRGPGVPDGIVGTAATDTAADLQGMGVPIRYVRMPVSDTARHPAGTIVAADPLPDSAANATDGITIGVAVPGGDGTLGADIIGERPDGVRSMLEARGYAVEMRPRFSSAGLVGAVVGSVPAPGSALLPGQTVTLYRGVDATGTKDALTETNADTGLRAVRMGATSGIATAAIAGTYCKAVADDAYASAPAAPAACLTLDDQRITYGDGTDGGHYLRLNGREPDQPADRLGWTNFAHDISGALLEPAPGSADGHFAMEHHLLATDWGMAELYAGMDFANCGDTVFNGTVGQYCVDGSFGTGFQAGGGIAVPDGYAGPTGLTYRMKDFLVYFPAGADVRALEASGYFAEDALAEAVKRRDADASRPFVLLRDRGLYRDDETGAAIADYANAVNPFVPTSSFRDGYRNAMIGMKPAPSSETAYYLVENPYDWNALENY
;
A
#
# COMPACT_ATOMS: atom_id res chain seq x y z
N MET A 1 19.04 64.57 -24.25
CA MET A 1 19.75 65.87 -24.37
C MET A 1 19.58 66.62 -23.07
N ASN A 2 20.71 66.87 -22.41
CA ASN A 2 21.08 67.92 -21.44
C ASN A 2 19.98 68.69 -20.70
N GLY A 3 20.16 68.82 -19.37
CA GLY A 3 20.02 70.12 -18.70
C GLY A 3 19.11 70.18 -17.47
N VAL A 4 19.67 69.88 -16.30
CA VAL A 4 19.37 70.51 -14.98
C VAL A 4 19.76 72.01 -15.10
N PRO A 5 19.22 73.05 -14.39
CA PRO A 5 19.20 73.08 -12.91
C PRO A 5 18.27 74.07 -12.13
N SER A 6 18.38 73.91 -10.79
CA SER A 6 18.39 74.90 -9.68
C SER A 6 17.12 75.71 -9.36
N ASP A 7 16.53 75.57 -8.16
CA ASP A 7 16.91 76.08 -6.81
C ASP A 7 16.58 77.57 -6.63
N ASP A 8 15.70 77.91 -5.67
CA ASP A 8 15.71 79.12 -4.83
C ASP A 8 14.50 79.13 -3.86
N GLY A 9 14.78 79.30 -2.56
CA GLY A 9 13.83 79.31 -1.42
C GLY A 9 13.11 80.66 -1.21
N PRO A 10 13.17 81.27 -0.02
CA PRO A 10 12.57 80.84 1.27
C PRO A 10 11.79 82.01 1.95
N GLY A 11 11.19 81.77 3.13
CA GLY A 11 10.73 82.84 4.07
C GLY A 11 9.58 82.38 4.97
N ALA A 12 9.81 82.11 6.28
CA ALA A 12 9.76 83.06 7.42
C ALA A 12 8.29 83.41 7.78
N ASP A 13 7.77 83.26 9.00
CA ASP A 13 8.22 83.74 10.31
C ASP A 13 7.32 83.09 11.41
N VAL A 14 7.82 82.60 12.57
CA VAL A 14 8.15 83.33 13.84
C VAL A 14 6.85 83.79 14.54
N GLN A 15 6.45 83.42 15.78
CA GLN A 15 7.11 83.37 17.09
C GLN A 15 6.04 82.91 18.15
N ARG A 16 6.28 82.31 19.33
CA ARG A 16 6.92 82.89 20.55
C ARG A 16 6.94 81.88 21.73
N HIS A 17 8.07 81.88 22.45
CA HIS A 17 8.35 81.70 23.91
C HIS A 17 7.64 80.62 24.74
N GLY A 18 8.29 79.86 25.64
CA GLY A 18 9.65 79.85 26.19
C GLY A 18 9.72 78.87 27.39
N TRP A 19 10.94 78.59 27.86
CA TRP A 19 11.35 77.83 29.06
C TRP A 19 11.40 76.29 29.03
N HIS A 20 12.62 75.73 29.01
CA HIS A 20 13.20 74.87 30.06
C HIS A 20 14.60 74.37 29.66
N ALA A 21 15.64 75.11 30.08
CA ALA A 21 17.06 74.82 29.89
C ALA A 21 17.59 73.70 30.82
N GLY A 22 16.88 72.57 30.91
CA GLY A 22 17.26 71.41 31.74
C GLY A 22 17.49 70.10 30.98
N LYS A 23 17.11 70.02 29.70
CA LYS A 23 17.08 68.75 28.94
C LYS A 23 18.30 68.52 28.02
N PHE A 24 19.11 69.54 27.74
CA PHE A 24 20.26 69.42 26.84
C PHE A 24 21.51 68.77 27.45
N ARG A 25 21.66 68.77 28.79
CA ARG A 25 22.79 68.08 29.45
C ARG A 25 22.57 66.57 29.57
N VAL A 26 21.33 66.11 29.62
CA VAL A 26 20.99 64.67 29.68
C VAL A 26 21.13 64.02 28.30
N ILE A 27 20.71 64.71 27.23
CA ILE A 27 20.81 64.18 25.86
C ILE A 27 22.28 64.07 25.40
N ALA A 28 23.13 65.06 25.72
CA ALA A 28 24.56 64.98 25.41
C ALA A 28 25.28 63.85 26.20
N ALA A 29 24.89 63.59 27.44
CA ALA A 29 25.44 62.50 28.24
C ALA A 29 24.98 61.11 27.75
N VAL A 30 23.73 60.98 27.28
CA VAL A 30 23.21 59.73 26.71
C VAL A 30 23.85 59.42 25.36
N ILE A 31 24.09 60.43 24.52
CA ILE A 31 24.79 60.24 23.23
C ILE A 31 26.27 59.87 23.48
N ALA A 32 26.94 60.51 24.44
CA ALA A 32 28.31 60.13 24.80
C ALA A 32 28.39 58.70 25.36
N ALA A 33 27.44 58.29 26.21
CA ALA A 33 27.36 56.92 26.72
C ALA A 33 27.03 55.89 25.62
N ALA A 34 26.16 56.23 24.67
CA ALA A 34 25.84 55.37 23.53
C ALA A 34 27.03 55.21 22.57
N VAL A 35 27.80 56.27 22.33
CA VAL A 35 29.03 56.21 21.52
C VAL A 35 30.12 55.40 22.23
N VAL A 36 30.28 55.55 23.55
CA VAL A 36 31.22 54.71 24.33
C VAL A 36 30.78 53.25 24.36
N LEU A 37 29.49 52.94 24.43
CA LEU A 37 28.98 51.56 24.34
C LEU A 37 29.11 50.97 22.94
N LEU A 38 28.98 51.76 21.87
CA LEU A 38 29.22 51.32 20.49
C LEU A 38 30.71 51.13 20.19
N ILE A 39 31.59 51.94 20.77
CA ILE A 39 33.04 51.77 20.68
C ILE A 39 33.48 50.58 21.55
N ALA A 40 32.97 50.42 22.77
CA ALA A 40 33.26 49.26 23.61
C ALA A 40 32.67 47.96 23.04
N GLY A 41 31.48 48.00 22.44
CA GLY A 41 30.86 46.89 21.72
C GLY A 41 31.58 46.56 20.41
N GLY A 42 32.06 47.57 19.68
CA GLY A 42 32.87 47.40 18.47
C GLY A 42 34.29 46.90 18.76
N ILE A 43 34.90 47.34 19.86
CA ILE A 43 36.20 46.85 20.35
C ILE A 43 36.04 45.45 20.96
N ALA A 44 34.95 45.14 21.66
CA ALA A 44 34.66 43.79 22.13
C ALA A 44 34.40 42.84 20.95
N TRP A 45 33.66 43.27 19.93
CA TRP A 45 33.43 42.49 18.72
C TRP A 45 34.73 42.32 17.91
N ALA A 46 35.56 43.36 17.79
CA ALA A 46 36.86 43.28 17.13
C ALA A 46 37.93 42.52 17.95
N ALA A 47 37.86 42.51 19.28
CA ALA A 47 38.73 41.70 20.15
C ALA A 47 38.29 40.24 20.22
N ILE A 48 36.98 39.97 20.04
CA ILE A 48 36.45 38.61 19.82
C ILE A 48 36.84 38.12 18.41
N ARG A 49 36.94 39.01 17.41
CA ARG A 49 37.33 38.64 16.03
C ARG A 49 38.85 38.59 15.79
N ASN A 50 39.63 39.46 16.42
CA ASN A 50 41.06 39.71 16.11
C ASN A 50 41.95 39.73 17.37
N GLY A 51 41.60 39.03 18.45
CA GLY A 51 42.48 38.87 19.61
C GLY A 51 43.80 38.15 19.28
N PRO A 52 44.91 38.45 20.00
CA PRO A 52 46.25 38.02 19.64
C PRO A 52 46.42 36.51 19.77
N GLY A 53 46.92 35.91 18.69
CA GLY A 53 47.55 34.59 18.57
C GLY A 53 47.43 33.66 19.78
N ARG A 54 46.27 33.00 19.90
CA ARG A 54 46.32 31.59 20.31
C ARG A 54 47.10 30.85 19.24
N PRO A 55 47.96 29.88 19.61
CA PRO A 55 48.71 29.13 18.62
C PRO A 55 47.71 28.63 17.58
N ASP A 56 48.08 28.82 16.32
CA ASP A 56 47.42 28.28 15.15
C ASP A 56 47.26 26.77 15.37
N ARG A 57 46.18 26.37 16.06
CA ARG A 57 45.58 25.06 15.86
C ARG A 57 44.86 25.19 14.54
N GLN A 58 45.65 25.07 13.49
CA GLN A 58 45.33 24.28 12.33
C GLN A 58 43.83 24.21 12.02
N ALA A 59 43.44 24.86 10.93
CA ALA A 59 42.30 24.44 10.14
C ALA A 59 42.39 22.96 9.66
N ASP A 60 43.43 22.20 10.07
CA ASP A 60 43.59 20.76 9.89
C ASP A 60 42.89 19.90 10.98
N ASP A 61 42.30 20.48 12.05
CA ASP A 61 41.81 19.71 13.22
C ASP A 61 40.28 19.47 13.31
N ALA A 62 39.45 19.99 12.40
CA ALA A 62 38.01 19.73 12.40
C ALA A 62 37.63 18.48 11.57
N ALA A 63 38.43 17.41 11.63
CA ALA A 63 38.09 16.15 10.99
C ALA A 63 37.25 15.27 11.92
N TYR A 64 36.17 14.70 11.38
CA TYR A 64 35.35 13.72 12.08
C TYR A 64 35.93 12.32 11.88
N ALA A 65 36.36 11.68 12.97
CA ALA A 65 36.72 10.27 12.94
C ALA A 65 35.44 9.43 12.91
N LEU A 66 35.27 8.62 11.87
CA LEU A 66 34.12 7.74 11.74
C LEU A 66 34.14 6.70 12.87
N PRO A 67 33.07 6.58 13.69
CA PRO A 67 33.03 5.61 14.78
C PRO A 67 32.98 4.18 14.25
N ASP A 68 33.48 3.25 15.06
CA ASP A 68 33.40 1.81 14.80
C ASP A 68 31.95 1.30 14.93
N PRO A 69 31.32 0.78 13.84
CA PRO A 69 29.98 0.21 13.89
C PRO A 69 29.80 -0.90 14.93
N ALA A 70 30.87 -1.65 15.26
CA ALA A 70 30.80 -2.75 16.22
C ALA A 70 30.37 -2.28 17.63
N THR A 71 30.58 -1.01 17.96
CA THR A 71 30.17 -0.38 19.23
C THR A 71 28.66 -0.18 19.37
N GLY A 72 27.87 -0.44 18.31
CA GLY A 72 26.41 -0.28 18.34
C GLY A 72 25.95 1.17 18.24
N VAL A 73 26.78 2.06 17.69
CA VAL A 73 26.40 3.46 17.42
C VAL A 73 25.21 3.52 16.45
N THR A 74 24.33 4.49 16.66
CA THR A 74 23.18 4.69 15.78
C THR A 74 23.56 5.52 14.56
N ALA A 75 23.02 5.18 13.40
CA ALA A 75 23.21 5.95 12.18
C ALA A 75 22.76 7.41 12.36
N LYS A 76 21.71 7.63 13.16
CA LYS A 76 21.23 8.96 13.52
C LYS A 76 22.31 9.79 14.23
N SER A 77 22.98 9.23 15.22
CA SER A 77 24.02 9.96 15.98
C SER A 77 25.20 10.37 15.08
N VAL A 78 25.60 9.49 14.16
CA VAL A 78 26.68 9.74 13.19
C VAL A 78 26.24 10.80 12.18
N ALA A 79 25.03 10.66 11.62
CA ALA A 79 24.48 11.62 10.67
C ALA A 79 24.26 13.01 11.29
N ASP A 80 23.76 13.09 12.53
CA ASP A 80 23.60 14.36 13.25
C ASP A 80 24.96 15.05 13.44
N ARG A 81 26.02 14.28 13.73
CA ARG A 81 27.38 14.82 13.86
C ARG A 81 27.98 15.25 12.52
N MET A 82 27.79 14.48 11.45
CA MET A 82 28.25 14.82 10.10
C MET A 82 27.56 16.11 9.60
N ARG A 83 26.23 16.23 9.80
CA ARG A 83 25.47 17.45 9.49
C ARG A 83 25.98 18.66 10.26
N ALA A 84 26.22 18.51 11.57
CA ALA A 84 26.77 19.59 12.39
C ALA A 84 28.16 20.07 11.93
N LEU A 85 28.92 19.21 11.25
CA LEU A 85 30.25 19.51 10.72
C LEU A 85 30.25 19.85 9.22
N GLY A 86 29.08 19.97 8.58
CA GLY A 86 28.97 20.26 7.15
C GLY A 86 29.56 19.16 6.25
N ILE A 87 29.57 17.90 6.71
CA ILE A 87 30.04 16.75 5.95
C ILE A 87 28.86 16.15 5.17
N GLY A 88 29.06 15.91 3.87
CA GLY A 88 28.06 15.29 3.01
C GLY A 88 27.99 13.77 3.24
N HIS A 89 26.78 13.24 3.37
CA HIS A 89 26.55 11.82 3.56
C HIS A 89 25.26 11.35 2.89
N SER A 90 25.18 10.05 2.67
CA SER A 90 23.97 9.32 2.24
C SER A 90 23.75 8.14 3.18
N THR A 91 22.62 7.45 3.02
CA THR A 91 22.30 6.23 3.78
C THR A 91 21.92 5.11 2.83
N ALA A 92 22.43 3.90 3.09
CA ALA A 92 21.99 2.66 2.46
C ALA A 92 21.45 1.73 3.53
N LEU A 93 20.25 1.18 3.31
CA LEU A 93 19.61 0.28 4.24
C LEU A 93 19.91 -1.19 3.88
N ARG A 94 20.19 -2.02 4.88
CA ARG A 94 20.43 -3.46 4.73
C ARG A 94 19.83 -4.24 5.90
N TYR A 95 19.33 -5.45 5.64
CA TYR A 95 18.92 -6.36 6.71
C TYR A 95 20.14 -6.90 7.47
N SER A 96 20.04 -6.98 8.80
CA SER A 96 21.08 -7.54 9.68
C SER A 96 20.48 -7.92 11.03
N GLY A 97 21.15 -8.76 11.83
CA GLY A 97 20.68 -9.06 13.19
C GLY A 97 20.79 -7.91 14.19
N ARG A 98 21.29 -6.74 13.78
CA ARG A 98 21.33 -5.55 14.63
C ARG A 98 19.99 -4.84 14.66
N ALA A 99 19.68 -4.18 15.77
CA ALA A 99 18.48 -3.35 15.88
C ALA A 99 18.40 -2.31 14.74
N ARG A 100 17.18 -2.03 14.30
CA ARG A 100 16.92 -1.03 13.26
C ARG A 100 17.55 0.33 13.62
N GLY A 101 18.09 1.02 12.60
CA GLY A 101 18.76 2.32 12.77
C GLY A 101 20.18 2.23 13.33
N THR A 102 20.66 1.04 13.67
CA THR A 102 22.07 0.80 14.04
C THR A 102 22.94 0.97 12.81
N LEU A 103 24.06 1.69 12.95
CA LEU A 103 25.07 1.74 11.91
C LEU A 103 25.80 0.39 11.87
N ILE A 104 25.89 -0.20 10.68
CA ILE A 104 26.55 -1.51 10.49
C ILE A 104 27.77 -1.44 9.57
N GLY A 105 28.00 -0.31 8.90
CA GLY A 105 29.15 -0.14 8.03
C GLY A 105 29.16 1.21 7.30
N TYR A 106 30.13 1.34 6.39
CA TYR A 106 30.30 2.49 5.52
C TYR A 106 30.61 2.02 4.10
N GLU A 107 30.14 2.75 3.09
CA GLU A 107 30.68 2.66 1.73
C GLU A 107 31.48 3.94 1.42
N GLY A 108 32.62 3.78 0.72
CA GLY A 108 33.52 4.88 0.39
C GLY A 108 34.39 5.40 1.55
N ALA A 109 34.28 4.80 2.74
CA ALA A 109 35.11 5.06 3.91
C ALA A 109 35.19 3.83 4.83
N SER A 110 36.02 3.90 5.87
CA SER A 110 36.17 2.87 6.90
C SER A 110 36.11 3.47 8.31
N ALA A 111 35.82 2.65 9.30
CA ALA A 111 35.90 3.07 10.70
C ALA A 111 37.29 3.62 11.02
N GLY A 112 37.34 4.73 11.74
CA GLY A 112 38.58 5.45 12.06
C GLY A 112 39.02 6.46 10.98
N ASP A 113 38.47 6.41 9.76
CA ASP A 113 38.76 7.43 8.75
C ASP A 113 38.39 8.82 9.26
N ARG A 114 39.26 9.78 8.99
CA ARG A 114 39.07 11.18 9.36
C ARG A 114 38.54 11.97 8.18
N ILE A 115 37.28 12.37 8.25
CA ILE A 115 36.61 13.14 7.20
C ILE A 115 36.68 14.63 7.54
N PRO A 116 37.30 15.47 6.70
CA PRO A 116 37.34 16.92 6.94
C PRO A 116 35.95 17.53 7.00
N ALA A 117 35.74 18.48 7.91
CA ALA A 117 34.52 19.29 7.95
C ALA A 117 34.30 20.09 6.66
N ASN A 118 33.06 20.52 6.42
CA ASN A 118 32.62 21.32 5.28
C ASN A 118 32.85 20.67 3.90
N THR A 119 32.84 19.34 3.85
CA THR A 119 32.98 18.53 2.62
C THR A 119 31.66 18.22 1.92
N ALA A 120 30.54 18.83 2.33
CA ALA A 120 29.22 18.61 1.76
C ALA A 120 29.12 18.75 0.23
N ASN A 121 29.99 19.56 -0.39
CA ASN A 121 30.03 19.78 -1.84
C ASN A 121 31.23 19.09 -2.55
N GLY A 122 31.97 18.23 -1.83
CA GLY A 122 33.08 17.46 -2.41
C GLY A 122 32.61 16.20 -3.14
N SER A 123 33.46 15.62 -3.99
CA SER A 123 33.13 14.40 -4.77
C SER A 123 33.07 13.10 -3.96
N LYS A 124 33.41 13.14 -2.66
CA LYS A 124 33.47 11.95 -1.79
C LYS A 124 32.37 12.01 -0.74
N THR A 125 31.22 11.44 -1.07
CA THR A 125 30.10 11.22 -0.14
C THR A 125 30.36 9.93 0.64
N VAL A 126 30.23 9.96 1.96
CA VAL A 126 30.26 8.72 2.77
C VAL A 126 28.84 8.17 2.87
N THR A 127 28.64 6.92 2.45
CA THR A 127 27.36 6.23 2.63
C THR A 127 27.37 5.53 3.97
N LEU A 128 26.43 5.86 4.85
CA LEU A 128 26.19 5.13 6.09
C LEU A 128 25.39 3.86 5.77
N ILE A 129 25.93 2.67 6.06
CA ILE A 129 25.18 1.42 5.93
C ILE A 129 24.42 1.20 7.24
N VAL A 130 23.10 1.11 7.16
CA VAL A 130 22.21 1.13 8.31
C VAL A 130 21.36 -0.15 8.36
N SER A 131 21.23 -0.73 9.55
CA SER A 131 20.38 -1.90 9.77
C SER A 131 18.89 -1.57 9.59
N ARG A 132 18.19 -2.41 8.82
CA ARG A 132 16.72 -2.51 8.76
C ARG A 132 16.13 -3.40 9.88
N GLY A 133 16.98 -4.03 10.69
CA GLY A 133 16.60 -5.16 11.55
C GLY A 133 16.78 -6.51 10.85
N PRO A 134 16.43 -7.63 11.51
CA PRO A 134 16.52 -8.96 10.93
C PRO A 134 15.63 -9.11 9.69
N GLY A 135 16.13 -9.84 8.69
CA GLY A 135 15.41 -10.08 7.45
C GLY A 135 16.24 -10.87 6.46
N VAL A 136 15.63 -11.16 5.30
CA VAL A 136 16.26 -11.91 4.24
C VAL A 136 17.05 -10.94 3.35
N PRO A 137 18.39 -11.08 3.23
CA PRO A 137 19.16 -10.23 2.33
C PRO A 137 18.74 -10.45 0.87
N ASP A 138 18.92 -9.41 0.06
CA ASP A 138 18.82 -9.55 -1.39
C ASP A 138 19.99 -10.40 -1.93
N GLY A 139 19.80 -11.01 -3.10
CA GLY A 139 20.85 -11.74 -3.83
C GLY A 139 21.25 -13.10 -3.26
N ILE A 140 20.54 -13.64 -2.24
CA ILE A 140 20.81 -14.98 -1.71
C ILE A 140 20.31 -16.10 -2.63
N VAL A 141 19.38 -15.81 -3.55
CA VAL A 141 18.87 -16.82 -4.48
C VAL A 141 19.95 -17.15 -5.51
N GLY A 142 20.23 -18.43 -5.70
CA GLY A 142 21.27 -18.96 -6.57
C GLY A 142 22.62 -19.21 -5.89
N THR A 143 22.83 -18.74 -4.66
CA THR A 143 24.06 -19.03 -3.90
C THR A 143 23.98 -20.40 -3.22
N ALA A 144 25.13 -20.99 -2.87
CA ALA A 144 25.14 -22.20 -2.04
C ALA A 144 24.61 -21.88 -0.65
N ALA A 145 23.72 -22.74 -0.11
CA ALA A 145 23.15 -22.55 1.21
C ALA A 145 24.21 -22.52 2.33
N THR A 146 25.35 -23.18 2.10
CA THR A 146 26.51 -23.17 3.02
C THR A 146 27.19 -21.82 3.10
N ASP A 147 27.19 -21.05 2.01
CA ASP A 147 27.94 -19.80 1.93
C ASP A 147 27.20 -18.67 2.65
N THR A 148 25.86 -18.72 2.67
CA THR A 148 25.01 -17.73 3.33
C THR A 148 24.64 -18.09 4.78
N ALA A 149 25.00 -19.30 5.23
CA ALA A 149 24.55 -19.82 6.52
C ALA A 149 24.97 -18.93 7.70
N ALA A 150 26.21 -18.44 7.70
CA ALA A 150 26.73 -17.58 8.75
C ALA A 150 26.00 -16.22 8.77
N ASP A 151 25.74 -15.63 7.61
CA ASP A 151 25.05 -14.34 7.48
C ASP A 151 23.60 -14.44 7.96
N LEU A 152 22.89 -15.52 7.59
CA LEU A 152 21.53 -15.78 8.03
C LEU A 152 21.46 -16.09 9.54
N GLN A 153 22.38 -16.88 10.08
CA GLN A 153 22.48 -17.08 11.53
C GLN A 153 22.76 -15.77 12.27
N GLY A 154 23.56 -14.89 11.66
CA GLY A 154 23.83 -13.53 12.14
C GLY A 154 22.60 -12.63 12.23
N MET A 155 21.44 -13.03 11.69
CA MET A 155 20.18 -12.30 11.83
C MET A 155 19.56 -12.41 13.23
N GLY A 156 19.94 -13.41 14.02
CA GLY A 156 19.41 -13.58 15.39
C GLY A 156 17.92 -13.94 15.45
N VAL A 157 17.37 -14.49 14.37
CA VAL A 157 16.01 -15.05 14.28
C VAL A 157 16.09 -16.55 13.95
N PRO A 158 15.04 -17.35 14.23
CA PRO A 158 15.02 -18.76 13.85
C PRO A 158 15.27 -18.94 12.34
N ILE A 159 16.15 -19.87 11.97
CA ILE A 159 16.40 -20.21 10.57
C ILE A 159 16.02 -21.67 10.34
N ARG A 160 15.17 -21.93 9.35
CA ARG A 160 14.76 -23.27 8.92
C ARG A 160 15.18 -23.50 7.47
N TYR A 161 15.86 -24.60 7.19
CA TYR A 161 16.17 -25.02 5.82
C TYR A 161 15.23 -26.15 5.42
N VAL A 162 14.61 -26.04 4.25
CA VAL A 162 13.69 -27.04 3.70
C VAL A 162 14.16 -27.54 2.34
N ARG A 163 13.86 -28.81 2.05
CA ARG A 163 14.07 -29.45 0.75
C ARG A 163 13.10 -28.83 -0.24
N MET A 164 13.63 -28.21 -1.28
CA MET A 164 12.86 -27.61 -2.35
C MET A 164 13.12 -28.37 -3.66
N PRO A 165 12.21 -29.26 -4.08
CA PRO A 165 12.36 -30.02 -5.31
C PRO A 165 12.42 -29.10 -6.53
N VAL A 166 13.39 -29.32 -7.42
CA VAL A 166 13.51 -28.62 -8.71
C VAL A 166 13.55 -29.60 -9.88
N SER A 167 13.02 -29.17 -11.02
CA SER A 167 13.00 -29.95 -12.26
C SER A 167 14.30 -29.79 -13.07
N ASP A 168 14.90 -28.59 -13.07
CA ASP A 168 16.14 -28.27 -13.76
C ASP A 168 17.32 -28.11 -12.78
N THR A 169 18.03 -29.21 -12.53
CA THR A 169 19.21 -29.21 -11.66
C THR A 169 20.46 -28.61 -12.30
N ALA A 170 20.44 -28.31 -13.61
CA ALA A 170 21.53 -27.59 -14.26
C ALA A 170 21.40 -26.08 -13.98
N ARG A 171 20.18 -25.55 -14.02
CA ARG A 171 19.89 -24.15 -13.66
C ARG A 171 19.87 -23.94 -12.14
N HIS A 172 19.41 -24.93 -11.39
CA HIS A 172 19.34 -24.91 -9.93
C HIS A 172 20.12 -26.09 -9.32
N PRO A 173 21.47 -26.02 -9.25
CA PRO A 173 22.28 -27.09 -8.70
C PRO A 173 21.87 -27.46 -7.27
N ALA A 174 21.90 -28.75 -6.95
CA ALA A 174 21.56 -29.22 -5.61
C ALA A 174 22.41 -28.53 -4.53
N GLY A 175 21.77 -28.12 -3.43
CA GLY A 175 22.41 -27.36 -2.35
C GLY A 175 22.45 -25.83 -2.54
N THR A 176 21.93 -25.31 -3.66
CA THR A 176 21.74 -23.86 -3.85
C THR A 176 20.38 -23.38 -3.31
N ILE A 177 20.30 -22.12 -2.92
CA ILE A 177 19.06 -21.49 -2.47
C ILE A 177 18.21 -21.15 -3.69
N VAL A 178 16.95 -21.55 -3.69
CA VAL A 178 16.00 -21.25 -4.80
C VAL A 178 14.86 -20.34 -4.38
N ALA A 179 14.54 -20.29 -3.09
CA ALA A 179 13.51 -19.43 -2.54
C ALA A 179 13.77 -19.16 -1.05
N ALA A 180 13.16 -18.11 -0.51
CA ALA A 180 13.12 -17.81 0.91
C ALA A 180 11.74 -17.29 1.31
N ASP A 181 11.37 -17.52 2.57
CA ASP A 181 10.21 -16.92 3.23
C ASP A 181 10.62 -16.31 4.57
N PRO A 182 10.41 -14.99 4.78
CA PRO A 182 9.90 -14.02 3.81
C PRO A 182 10.75 -13.90 2.54
N LEU A 183 10.23 -13.26 1.49
CA LEU A 183 10.96 -13.05 0.24
C LEU A 183 12.30 -12.34 0.46
N PRO A 184 13.28 -12.49 -0.45
CA PRO A 184 14.47 -11.65 -0.46
C PRO A 184 14.13 -10.15 -0.36
N ASP A 185 14.99 -9.40 0.34
CA ASP A 185 14.76 -7.99 0.72
C ASP A 185 13.48 -7.75 1.54
N SER A 186 13.09 -8.72 2.38
CA SER A 186 11.96 -8.58 3.30
C SER A 186 12.36 -8.78 4.77
N ALA A 187 11.64 -8.09 5.67
CA ALA A 187 11.85 -8.19 7.10
C ALA A 187 11.38 -9.55 7.64
N ALA A 188 12.13 -10.12 8.59
CA ALA A 188 11.76 -11.38 9.24
C ALA A 188 10.94 -11.13 10.51
N ASN A 189 9.96 -12.01 10.75
CA ASN A 189 9.29 -12.06 12.05
C ASN A 189 10.24 -12.70 13.08
N ALA A 190 10.32 -12.14 14.29
CA ALA A 190 11.15 -12.69 15.35
C ALA A 190 10.73 -14.10 15.79
N THR A 191 9.45 -14.44 15.68
CA THR A 191 8.88 -15.74 16.04
C THR A 191 8.96 -16.74 14.89
N ASP A 192 8.47 -16.38 13.71
CA ASP A 192 8.41 -17.29 12.55
C ASP A 192 9.79 -17.47 11.89
N GLY A 193 10.65 -16.45 12.01
CA GLY A 193 12.02 -16.50 11.52
C GLY A 193 12.14 -16.39 10.01
N ILE A 194 13.11 -17.12 9.46
CA ILE A 194 13.40 -17.22 8.02
C ILE A 194 13.39 -18.70 7.63
N THR A 195 12.59 -19.06 6.64
CA THR A 195 12.66 -20.36 5.97
C THR A 195 13.42 -20.22 4.64
N ILE A 196 14.38 -21.10 4.39
CA ILE A 196 15.20 -21.15 3.18
C ILE A 196 14.90 -22.44 2.40
N GLY A 197 14.48 -22.30 1.15
CA GLY A 197 14.28 -23.42 0.23
C GLY A 197 15.58 -23.77 -0.49
N VAL A 198 16.10 -24.96 -0.23
CA VAL A 198 17.35 -25.46 -0.81
C VAL A 198 17.05 -26.49 -1.89
N ALA A 199 17.62 -26.28 -3.09
CA ALA A 199 17.41 -27.13 -4.25
C ALA A 199 17.79 -28.59 -3.95
N VAL A 200 16.84 -29.49 -4.23
CA VAL A 200 17.06 -30.93 -4.34
C VAL A 200 16.47 -31.44 -5.67
N PRO A 201 17.02 -32.50 -6.28
CA PRO A 201 16.42 -33.07 -7.48
C PRO A 201 14.97 -33.51 -7.21
N GLY A 202 14.02 -33.00 -8.01
CA GLY A 202 12.64 -33.44 -8.01
C GLY A 202 12.47 -34.74 -8.81
N GLY A 203 11.57 -35.62 -8.34
CA GLY A 203 11.18 -36.81 -9.09
C GLY A 203 10.12 -36.51 -10.15
N ASP A 204 9.86 -37.47 -11.05
CA ASP A 204 8.88 -37.34 -12.13
C ASP A 204 7.45 -37.04 -11.64
N GLY A 205 7.13 -37.46 -10.41
CA GLY A 205 5.85 -37.22 -9.73
C GLY A 205 5.82 -35.99 -8.83
N THR A 206 6.77 -35.07 -8.95
CA THR A 206 6.84 -33.85 -8.13
C THR A 206 6.71 -32.61 -9.01
N LEU A 207 5.93 -31.64 -8.55
CA LEU A 207 5.88 -30.32 -9.17
C LEU A 207 7.10 -29.52 -8.72
N GLY A 208 8.04 -29.24 -9.63
CA GLY A 208 9.23 -28.47 -9.28
C GLY A 208 8.92 -27.05 -8.83
N ALA A 209 9.69 -26.54 -7.87
CA ALA A 209 9.59 -25.16 -7.38
C ALA A 209 10.08 -24.12 -8.39
N ASP A 210 10.91 -24.56 -9.33
CA ASP A 210 11.51 -23.82 -10.42
C ASP A 210 10.53 -23.53 -11.57
N ILE A 211 9.26 -23.94 -11.47
CA ILE A 211 8.22 -23.48 -12.41
C ILE A 211 7.88 -22.00 -12.18
N ILE A 212 8.14 -21.45 -10.99
CA ILE A 212 7.83 -20.06 -10.69
C ILE A 212 8.76 -19.14 -11.49
N GLY A 213 8.18 -18.15 -12.17
CA GLY A 213 8.91 -17.27 -13.09
C GLY A 213 9.08 -17.85 -14.51
N GLU A 214 8.70 -19.12 -14.74
CA GLU A 214 8.79 -19.72 -16.08
C GLU A 214 7.60 -19.36 -16.98
N ARG A 215 7.77 -19.57 -18.29
CA ARG A 215 6.69 -19.34 -19.27
C ARG A 215 5.59 -20.40 -19.10
N PRO A 216 4.31 -20.01 -18.93
CA PRO A 216 3.24 -20.95 -18.64
C PRO A 216 3.03 -22.01 -19.72
N ASP A 217 3.19 -21.68 -21.01
CA ASP A 217 2.98 -22.63 -22.10
C ASP A 217 4.04 -23.74 -22.11
N GLY A 218 5.27 -23.40 -21.69
CA GLY A 218 6.36 -24.36 -21.50
C GLY A 218 6.09 -25.29 -20.33
N VAL A 219 5.70 -24.74 -19.18
CA VAL A 219 5.32 -25.53 -17.99
C VAL A 219 4.12 -26.43 -18.27
N ARG A 220 3.12 -25.90 -18.99
CA ARG A 220 1.94 -26.65 -19.45
C ARG A 220 2.34 -27.86 -20.29
N SER A 221 3.16 -27.64 -21.31
CA SER A 221 3.65 -28.71 -22.19
C SER A 221 4.46 -29.77 -21.43
N MET A 222 5.29 -29.35 -20.47
CA MET A 222 6.04 -30.26 -19.60
C MET A 222 5.09 -31.14 -18.75
N LEU A 223 4.08 -30.55 -18.12
CA LEU A 223 3.12 -31.29 -17.29
C LEU A 223 2.23 -32.22 -18.10
N GLU A 224 1.75 -31.78 -19.27
CA GLU A 224 0.93 -32.60 -20.18
C GLU A 224 1.73 -33.78 -20.73
N ALA A 225 3.03 -33.58 -21.05
CA ALA A 225 3.92 -34.68 -21.46
C ALA A 225 4.13 -35.73 -20.36
N ARG A 226 4.00 -35.35 -19.09
CA ARG A 226 4.04 -36.25 -17.92
C ARG A 226 2.67 -36.86 -17.59
N GLY A 227 1.62 -36.55 -18.36
CA GLY A 227 0.28 -37.13 -18.21
C GLY A 227 -0.65 -36.38 -17.25
N TYR A 228 -0.32 -35.13 -16.89
CA TYR A 228 -1.18 -34.28 -16.07
C TYR A 228 -2.08 -33.39 -16.93
N ALA A 229 -3.31 -33.17 -16.50
CA ALA A 229 -4.15 -32.13 -17.09
C ALA A 229 -3.73 -30.76 -16.54
N VAL A 230 -3.81 -29.71 -17.37
CA VAL A 230 -3.40 -28.37 -16.95
C VAL A 230 -4.50 -27.35 -17.23
N GLU A 231 -4.95 -26.69 -16.17
CA GLU A 231 -5.83 -25.54 -16.21
C GLU A 231 -5.01 -24.25 -16.01
N MET A 232 -5.29 -23.22 -16.80
CA MET A 232 -4.64 -21.91 -16.66
C MET A 232 -5.62 -20.92 -16.04
N ARG A 233 -5.17 -20.20 -15.00
CA ARG A 233 -5.95 -19.10 -14.38
C ARG A 233 -5.12 -17.82 -14.29
N PRO A 234 -5.73 -16.63 -14.43
CA PRO A 234 -5.04 -15.37 -14.16
C PRO A 234 -4.81 -15.20 -12.67
N ARG A 235 -3.70 -14.56 -12.30
CA ARG A 235 -3.46 -14.03 -10.95
C ARG A 235 -2.66 -12.76 -11.06
N PHE A 236 -3.11 -11.69 -10.42
CA PHE A 236 -2.37 -10.44 -10.46
C PHE A 236 -1.03 -10.60 -9.74
N SER A 237 0.03 -10.05 -10.34
CA SER A 237 1.40 -10.16 -9.82
C SER A 237 2.19 -8.89 -10.05
N SER A 238 3.37 -8.81 -9.42
CA SER A 238 4.34 -7.76 -9.70
C SER A 238 4.78 -7.72 -11.16
N ALA A 239 5.19 -6.55 -11.63
CA ALA A 239 5.61 -6.30 -13.01
C ALA A 239 6.68 -7.28 -13.51
N GLY A 240 7.56 -7.75 -12.62
CA GLY A 240 8.61 -8.72 -12.94
C GLY A 240 8.11 -10.14 -13.23
N LEU A 241 6.88 -10.47 -12.84
CA LEU A 241 6.27 -11.79 -13.01
C LEU A 241 5.09 -11.83 -14.00
N VAL A 242 4.78 -10.70 -14.64
CA VAL A 242 3.72 -10.63 -15.65
C VAL A 242 4.03 -11.57 -16.81
N GLY A 243 3.05 -12.39 -17.18
CA GLY A 243 3.16 -13.40 -18.23
C GLY A 243 3.84 -14.70 -17.81
N ALA A 244 4.44 -14.77 -16.62
CA ALA A 244 5.08 -15.96 -16.06
C ALA A 244 4.13 -16.79 -15.19
N VAL A 245 4.54 -17.98 -14.78
CA VAL A 245 3.85 -18.76 -13.74
C VAL A 245 4.17 -18.14 -12.37
N VAL A 246 3.13 -17.82 -11.61
CA VAL A 246 3.23 -17.13 -10.30
C VAL A 246 2.70 -17.97 -9.14
N GLY A 247 2.29 -19.20 -9.43
CA GLY A 247 1.81 -20.15 -8.45
C GLY A 247 1.07 -21.32 -9.12
N SER A 248 0.67 -22.29 -8.32
CA SER A 248 -0.12 -23.42 -8.80
C SER A 248 -0.95 -24.06 -7.69
N VAL A 249 -1.94 -24.87 -8.07
CA VAL A 249 -2.61 -25.83 -7.19
C VAL A 249 -2.50 -27.23 -7.83
N PRO A 250 -1.89 -28.23 -7.17
CA PRO A 250 -1.12 -28.13 -5.91
C PRO A 250 0.04 -27.13 -5.96
N ALA A 251 0.49 -26.66 -4.80
CA ALA A 251 1.60 -25.71 -4.71
C ALA A 251 2.91 -26.31 -5.26
N PRO A 252 3.83 -25.51 -5.83
CA PRO A 252 5.14 -26.00 -6.22
C PRO A 252 5.86 -26.66 -5.02
N GLY A 253 6.60 -27.73 -5.29
CA GLY A 253 7.17 -28.64 -4.29
C GLY A 253 6.25 -29.82 -3.92
N SER A 254 4.97 -29.79 -4.29
CA SER A 254 4.02 -30.87 -3.98
C SER A 254 4.25 -32.13 -4.81
N ALA A 255 3.94 -33.28 -4.22
CA ALA A 255 3.74 -34.52 -4.95
C ALA A 255 2.44 -34.45 -5.79
N LEU A 256 2.51 -34.99 -7.00
CA LEU A 256 1.39 -35.03 -7.96
C LEU A 256 0.86 -36.45 -8.10
N LEU A 257 -0.47 -36.59 -8.07
CA LEU A 257 -1.14 -37.85 -8.30
C LEU A 257 -1.33 -38.12 -9.80
N PRO A 258 -1.19 -39.38 -10.28
CA PRO A 258 -1.42 -39.71 -11.69
C PRO A 258 -2.80 -39.22 -12.18
N GLY A 259 -2.83 -38.51 -13.31
CA GLY A 259 -4.06 -37.97 -13.90
C GLY A 259 -4.67 -36.76 -13.18
N GLN A 260 -4.00 -36.23 -12.14
CA GLN A 260 -4.44 -35.00 -11.45
C GLN A 260 -4.43 -33.80 -12.41
N THR A 261 -5.39 -32.89 -12.23
CA THR A 261 -5.37 -31.57 -12.86
C THR A 261 -4.52 -30.62 -12.01
N VAL A 262 -3.53 -29.98 -12.64
CA VAL A 262 -2.74 -28.89 -12.07
C VAL A 262 -3.31 -27.57 -12.56
N THR A 263 -3.72 -26.72 -11.64
CA THR A 263 -4.05 -25.32 -11.97
C THR A 263 -2.76 -24.51 -11.92
N LEU A 264 -2.37 -23.87 -13.01
CA LEU A 264 -1.27 -22.92 -13.08
C LEU A 264 -1.82 -21.50 -13.07
N TYR A 265 -1.25 -20.64 -12.24
CA TYR A 265 -1.56 -19.21 -12.23
C TYR A 265 -0.58 -18.45 -13.10
N ARG A 266 -1.08 -17.73 -14.11
CA ARG A 266 -0.32 -16.79 -14.93
C ARG A 266 -0.38 -15.40 -14.31
N GLY A 267 0.77 -14.77 -14.13
CA GLY A 267 0.89 -13.38 -13.71
C GLY A 267 0.23 -12.44 -14.71
N VAL A 268 -0.69 -11.60 -14.24
CA VAL A 268 -1.34 -10.53 -15.01
C VAL A 268 -1.18 -9.18 -14.32
N ASP A 269 -1.30 -8.10 -15.09
CA ASP A 269 -1.20 -6.73 -14.63
C ASP A 269 -2.49 -5.95 -14.94
N ALA A 270 -2.45 -4.63 -14.84
CA ALA A 270 -3.58 -3.74 -15.10
C ALA A 270 -4.20 -3.91 -16.50
N THR A 271 -3.42 -4.34 -17.49
CA THR A 271 -3.94 -4.58 -18.85
C THR A 271 -4.83 -5.83 -18.91
N GLY A 272 -4.63 -6.78 -18.01
CA GLY A 272 -5.41 -8.01 -17.91
C GLY A 272 -6.64 -7.89 -17.00
N THR A 273 -6.90 -6.73 -16.39
CA THR A 273 -7.95 -6.58 -15.36
C THR A 273 -9.33 -6.97 -15.85
N LYS A 274 -9.74 -6.44 -17.01
CA LYS A 274 -11.04 -6.76 -17.59
C LYS A 274 -11.13 -8.27 -17.85
N ASP A 275 -10.12 -8.90 -18.42
CA ASP A 275 -10.20 -10.35 -18.73
C ASP A 275 -10.19 -11.24 -17.49
N ALA A 276 -9.48 -10.82 -16.43
CA ALA A 276 -9.47 -11.55 -15.16
C ALA A 276 -10.80 -11.45 -14.39
N LEU A 277 -11.42 -10.27 -14.40
CA LEU A 277 -12.56 -9.94 -13.53
C LEU A 277 -13.93 -9.93 -14.22
N THR A 278 -13.97 -10.15 -15.54
CA THR A 278 -15.22 -10.10 -16.30
C THR A 278 -15.37 -11.33 -17.18
N GLU A 279 -16.58 -11.53 -17.67
CA GLU A 279 -16.89 -12.56 -18.64
C GLU A 279 -17.97 -12.08 -19.61
N THR A 280 -18.00 -12.69 -20.78
CA THR A 280 -19.12 -12.54 -21.70
C THR A 280 -20.22 -13.49 -21.25
N ASN A 281 -21.38 -12.93 -20.89
CA ASN A 281 -22.54 -13.73 -20.57
C ASN A 281 -23.01 -14.48 -21.83
N ALA A 282 -23.11 -15.81 -21.73
CA ALA A 282 -23.41 -16.67 -22.89
C ALA A 282 -24.81 -16.42 -23.49
N ASP A 283 -25.78 -16.02 -22.65
CA ASP A 283 -27.18 -15.84 -23.08
C ASP A 283 -27.40 -14.50 -23.78
N THR A 284 -26.73 -13.45 -23.32
CA THR A 284 -26.91 -12.07 -23.80
C THR A 284 -25.80 -11.59 -24.72
N GLY A 285 -24.63 -12.24 -24.69
CA GLY A 285 -23.42 -11.79 -25.37
C GLY A 285 -22.77 -10.55 -24.74
N LEU A 286 -23.30 -10.07 -23.60
CA LEU A 286 -22.83 -8.85 -22.95
C LEU A 286 -21.69 -9.12 -21.98
N ARG A 287 -20.77 -8.15 -21.87
CA ARG A 287 -19.71 -8.16 -20.87
C ARG A 287 -20.26 -7.80 -19.50
N ALA A 288 -20.09 -8.70 -18.55
CA ALA A 288 -20.47 -8.52 -17.16
C ALA A 288 -19.28 -8.81 -16.26
N VAL A 289 -19.31 -8.30 -15.03
CA VAL A 289 -18.43 -8.79 -13.98
C VAL A 289 -18.57 -10.30 -13.87
N ARG A 290 -17.45 -10.99 -13.70
CA ARG A 290 -17.40 -12.42 -13.41
C ARG A 290 -17.91 -12.62 -11.98
N MET A 291 -19.23 -12.53 -11.85
CA MET A 291 -19.94 -12.90 -10.64
C MET A 291 -19.57 -14.36 -10.36
N GLY A 292 -19.28 -14.69 -9.10
CA GLY A 292 -18.64 -15.95 -8.72
C GLY A 292 -19.40 -17.24 -9.04
N ALA A 293 -20.35 -17.27 -9.98
CA ALA A 293 -21.37 -18.29 -10.19
C ALA A 293 -20.87 -19.69 -10.65
N THR A 294 -19.57 -20.04 -10.56
CA THR A 294 -19.09 -21.45 -10.49
C THR A 294 -17.57 -21.62 -10.46
N SER A 295 -16.76 -20.66 -10.93
CA SER A 295 -15.34 -20.93 -11.24
C SER A 295 -14.32 -20.44 -10.20
N GLY A 296 -14.67 -19.47 -9.35
CA GLY A 296 -13.74 -18.85 -8.38
C GLY A 296 -12.57 -18.09 -9.02
N ILE A 297 -12.60 -17.82 -10.34
CA ILE A 297 -11.48 -17.20 -11.06
C ILE A 297 -11.19 -15.78 -10.58
N ALA A 298 -12.22 -14.92 -10.47
CA ALA A 298 -12.03 -13.53 -10.07
C ALA A 298 -11.54 -13.39 -8.63
N THR A 299 -12.10 -14.18 -7.71
CA THR A 299 -11.66 -14.18 -6.30
C THR A 299 -10.24 -14.76 -6.17
N ALA A 300 -9.94 -15.87 -6.84
CA ALA A 300 -8.59 -16.45 -6.85
C ALA A 300 -7.53 -15.51 -7.45
N ALA A 301 -7.90 -14.67 -8.42
CA ALA A 301 -6.97 -13.73 -9.05
C ALA A 301 -6.43 -12.66 -8.07
N ILE A 302 -7.19 -12.37 -7.01
CA ILE A 302 -6.91 -11.31 -6.03
C ILE A 302 -6.66 -11.87 -4.62
N ALA A 303 -7.05 -13.11 -4.33
CA ALA A 303 -6.82 -13.73 -3.03
C ALA A 303 -5.33 -13.72 -2.65
N GLY A 304 -5.05 -13.38 -1.40
CA GLY A 304 -3.68 -13.29 -0.90
C GLY A 304 -3.54 -12.45 0.36
N THR A 305 -2.30 -12.37 0.83
CA THR A 305 -1.88 -11.53 1.95
C THR A 305 -1.33 -10.22 1.40
N TYR A 306 -1.78 -9.09 1.95
CA TYR A 306 -1.36 -7.76 1.56
C TYR A 306 -0.81 -7.03 2.77
N CYS A 307 0.42 -6.54 2.68
CA CYS A 307 1.12 -5.94 3.80
C CYS A 307 1.55 -4.51 3.47
N LYS A 308 1.43 -3.60 4.44
CA LYS A 308 1.99 -2.26 4.30
C LYS A 308 3.50 -2.33 4.07
N ALA A 309 4.03 -1.39 3.30
CA ALA A 309 5.48 -1.22 3.26
C ALA A 309 6.00 -0.90 4.66
N VAL A 310 7.09 -1.55 5.06
CA VAL A 310 7.84 -1.11 6.25
C VAL A 310 8.46 0.23 5.89
N ALA A 311 8.16 1.29 6.65
CA ALA A 311 8.71 2.61 6.36
C ALA A 311 10.25 2.55 6.30
N ASP A 312 10.85 3.08 5.23
CA ASP A 312 12.31 3.15 5.05
C ASP A 312 12.89 4.38 5.76
N ASP A 313 12.79 4.39 7.09
CA ASP A 313 13.46 5.40 7.92
C ASP A 313 14.76 4.81 8.48
N ALA A 314 15.88 5.28 7.91
CA ALA A 314 17.24 4.94 8.32
C ALA A 314 17.62 5.46 9.72
N TYR A 315 16.80 6.32 10.31
CA TYR A 315 17.04 6.88 11.63
C TYR A 315 16.03 6.40 12.68
N ALA A 316 15.09 5.54 12.29
CA ALA A 316 14.17 4.91 13.22
C ALA A 316 14.92 3.97 14.18
N SER A 317 14.70 4.17 15.48
CA SER A 317 15.31 3.38 16.56
C SER A 317 14.39 2.30 17.12
N ALA A 318 13.11 2.30 16.75
CA ALA A 318 12.17 1.26 17.15
C ALA A 318 12.34 0.01 16.26
N PRO A 319 12.13 -1.20 16.79
CA PRO A 319 11.94 -2.38 15.95
C PRO A 319 10.90 -2.06 14.88
N ALA A 320 11.13 -2.48 13.64
CA ALA A 320 10.03 -2.45 12.67
C ALA A 320 8.91 -3.32 13.26
N ALA A 321 7.76 -2.70 13.57
CA ALA A 321 6.56 -3.48 13.78
C ALA A 321 6.38 -4.37 12.54
N PRO A 322 5.92 -5.63 12.68
CA PRO A 322 5.55 -6.40 11.51
C PRO A 322 4.62 -5.53 10.66
N ALA A 323 4.86 -5.56 9.34
CA ALA A 323 4.03 -4.81 8.42
C ALA A 323 2.56 -5.09 8.77
N ALA A 324 1.75 -4.05 8.93
CA ALA A 324 0.32 -4.25 9.12
C ALA A 324 -0.19 -4.97 7.86
N CYS A 325 -0.66 -6.20 8.03
CA CYS A 325 -1.15 -7.01 6.93
C CYS A 325 -2.66 -7.18 7.02
N LEU A 326 -3.27 -7.38 5.86
CA LEU A 326 -4.62 -7.88 5.71
C LEU A 326 -4.61 -9.12 4.81
N THR A 327 -5.62 -9.96 4.93
CA THR A 327 -5.82 -11.12 4.05
C THR A 327 -7.14 -11.00 3.30
N LEU A 328 -7.13 -11.43 2.05
CA LEU A 328 -8.32 -11.68 1.24
C LEU A 328 -8.37 -13.17 0.96
N ASP A 329 -9.24 -13.89 1.66
CA ASP A 329 -9.37 -15.34 1.54
C ASP A 329 -10.48 -15.66 0.54
N ASP A 330 -10.20 -16.45 -0.50
CA ASP A 330 -11.24 -17.01 -1.35
C ASP A 330 -12.06 -18.05 -0.58
N GLN A 331 -13.38 -17.91 -0.59
CA GLN A 331 -14.31 -18.80 0.10
C GLN A 331 -15.39 -19.26 -0.87
N ARG A 332 -15.65 -20.57 -0.86
CA ARG A 332 -16.73 -21.18 -1.63
C ARG A 332 -18.04 -21.12 -0.87
N ILE A 333 -19.11 -20.78 -1.57
CA ILE A 333 -20.48 -20.84 -1.11
C ILE A 333 -21.03 -22.20 -1.52
N THR A 334 -21.57 -22.94 -0.56
CA THR A 334 -22.28 -24.19 -0.83
C THR A 334 -23.68 -24.06 -0.28
N TYR A 335 -24.70 -24.26 -1.13
CA TYR A 335 -26.08 -24.32 -0.67
C TYR A 335 -26.36 -25.63 0.08
N GLY A 336 -27.45 -25.68 0.85
CA GLY A 336 -27.77 -26.84 1.70
C GLY A 336 -27.99 -28.16 0.94
N ASP A 337 -28.20 -28.10 -0.37
CA ASP A 337 -28.32 -29.25 -1.28
C ASP A 337 -26.97 -29.65 -1.93
N GLY A 338 -25.87 -29.00 -1.54
CA GLY A 338 -24.53 -29.24 -2.09
C GLY A 338 -24.27 -28.52 -3.42
N THR A 339 -25.23 -27.74 -3.94
CA THR A 339 -25.01 -26.95 -5.15
C THR A 339 -24.03 -25.80 -4.90
N ASP A 340 -23.23 -25.52 -5.92
CA ASP A 340 -22.23 -24.45 -5.86
C ASP A 340 -22.94 -23.09 -5.92
N GLY A 341 -22.83 -22.32 -4.83
CA GLY A 341 -23.34 -20.96 -4.75
C GLY A 341 -22.34 -19.91 -5.17
N GLY A 342 -21.16 -20.33 -5.62
CA GLY A 342 -20.11 -19.47 -6.12
C GLY A 342 -19.05 -19.13 -5.08
N HIS A 343 -18.35 -18.02 -5.30
CA HIS A 343 -17.20 -17.62 -4.48
C HIS A 343 -17.32 -16.17 -3.99
N TYR A 344 -16.76 -15.89 -2.81
CA TYR A 344 -16.59 -14.54 -2.26
C TYR A 344 -15.23 -14.40 -1.57
N LEU A 345 -14.81 -13.16 -1.32
CA LEU A 345 -13.59 -12.87 -0.57
C LEU A 345 -13.93 -12.52 0.88
N ARG A 346 -13.15 -13.06 1.80
CA ARG A 346 -13.25 -12.77 3.23
C ARG A 346 -12.06 -11.90 3.66
N LEU A 347 -12.35 -10.75 4.24
CA LEU A 347 -11.33 -9.84 4.76
C LEU A 347 -10.87 -10.29 6.15
N ASN A 348 -9.57 -10.54 6.33
CA ASN A 348 -8.96 -10.87 7.62
C ASN A 348 -9.63 -12.03 8.36
N GLY A 349 -10.06 -13.06 7.63
CA GLY A 349 -10.75 -14.18 8.26
C GLY A 349 -12.17 -13.90 8.74
N ARG A 350 -12.69 -12.66 8.60
CA ARG A 350 -13.97 -12.24 9.16
C ARG A 350 -15.14 -12.60 8.25
N GLU A 351 -15.95 -13.56 8.69
CA GLU A 351 -17.26 -13.82 8.07
C GLU A 351 -18.24 -12.71 8.47
N PRO A 352 -18.97 -12.09 7.52
CA PRO A 352 -20.01 -11.14 7.86
C PRO A 352 -21.23 -11.86 8.46
N ASP A 353 -21.91 -11.19 9.41
CA ASP A 353 -23.12 -11.73 10.04
C ASP A 353 -24.26 -11.99 9.04
N GLN A 354 -24.26 -11.26 7.91
CA GLN A 354 -25.25 -11.38 6.86
C GLN A 354 -24.59 -11.70 5.52
N PRO A 355 -25.08 -12.69 4.75
CA PRO A 355 -24.52 -13.03 3.44
C PRO A 355 -24.48 -11.85 2.46
N ALA A 356 -25.42 -10.91 2.59
CA ALA A 356 -25.46 -9.71 1.76
C ALA A 356 -24.30 -8.73 2.03
N ASP A 357 -23.62 -8.87 3.16
CA ASP A 357 -22.45 -8.07 3.54
C ASP A 357 -21.12 -8.75 3.18
N ARG A 358 -21.15 -9.86 2.41
CA ARG A 358 -19.95 -10.41 1.80
C ARG A 358 -19.36 -9.43 0.79
N LEU A 359 -18.04 -9.43 0.67
CA LEU A 359 -17.35 -8.61 -0.32
C LEU A 359 -17.73 -9.06 -1.72
N GLY A 360 -18.22 -8.11 -2.51
CA GLY A 360 -18.63 -8.30 -3.90
C GLY A 360 -18.13 -7.16 -4.78
N TRP A 361 -18.36 -7.35 -6.08
CA TRP A 361 -17.86 -6.47 -7.14
C TRP A 361 -18.92 -5.55 -7.71
N THR A 362 -20.19 -5.79 -7.39
CA THR A 362 -21.32 -5.19 -8.09
C THR A 362 -22.34 -4.67 -7.10
N ASN A 363 -23.15 -3.74 -7.60
CA ASN A 363 -24.39 -3.38 -6.93
C ASN A 363 -25.39 -4.54 -7.07
N PHE A 364 -26.37 -4.57 -6.17
CA PHE A 364 -27.40 -5.59 -6.23
C PHE A 364 -28.30 -5.41 -7.45
N ALA A 365 -28.60 -6.53 -8.11
CA ALA A 365 -29.72 -6.67 -9.03
C ALA A 365 -30.33 -8.06 -8.90
N HIS A 366 -31.61 -8.20 -9.22
CA HIS A 366 -32.30 -9.49 -9.27
C HIS A 366 -31.92 -10.34 -10.50
N ASP A 367 -31.15 -9.76 -11.42
CA ASP A 367 -30.63 -10.38 -12.64
C ASP A 367 -29.21 -9.86 -12.92
N ILE A 368 -28.65 -10.19 -14.09
CA ILE A 368 -27.28 -9.79 -14.45
C ILE A 368 -27.11 -8.28 -14.67
N SER A 369 -28.19 -7.49 -14.77
CA SER A 369 -28.11 -6.05 -15.08
C SER A 369 -27.23 -5.28 -14.11
N GLY A 370 -27.19 -5.68 -12.83
CA GLY A 370 -26.34 -5.06 -11.81
C GLY A 370 -24.84 -5.29 -11.99
N ALA A 371 -24.45 -6.21 -12.88
CA ALA A 371 -23.07 -6.58 -13.16
C ALA A 371 -22.59 -6.15 -14.56
N LEU A 372 -23.43 -5.52 -15.37
CA LEU A 372 -23.08 -5.16 -16.74
C LEU A 372 -22.07 -4.03 -16.80
N LEU A 373 -21.06 -4.19 -17.67
CA LEU A 373 -20.01 -3.19 -17.94
C LEU A 373 -20.20 -2.49 -19.28
N GLU A 374 -21.35 -2.70 -19.91
CA GLU A 374 -21.74 -2.07 -21.17
C GLU A 374 -23.27 -2.00 -21.26
N PRO A 375 -23.81 -1.05 -22.04
CA PRO A 375 -25.26 -0.90 -22.18
C PRO A 375 -25.87 -2.08 -22.91
N ALA A 376 -27.00 -2.57 -22.40
CA ALA A 376 -27.80 -3.57 -23.10
C ALA A 376 -28.35 -3.01 -24.43
N PRO A 377 -28.55 -3.85 -25.46
CA PRO A 377 -29.12 -3.43 -26.73
C PRO A 377 -30.50 -2.78 -26.51
N GLY A 378 -30.68 -1.56 -27.01
CA GLY A 378 -31.92 -0.81 -26.84
C GLY A 378 -32.01 0.05 -25.57
N SER A 379 -30.93 0.14 -24.77
CA SER A 379 -30.81 1.18 -23.74
C SER A 379 -30.87 2.55 -24.41
N ALA A 380 -31.96 3.29 -24.15
CA ALA A 380 -32.27 4.54 -24.86
C ALA A 380 -31.20 5.62 -24.69
N ASP A 381 -30.53 5.60 -23.53
CA ASP A 381 -29.58 6.65 -23.11
C ASP A 381 -28.14 6.12 -22.96
N GLY A 382 -27.90 4.83 -23.23
CA GLY A 382 -26.56 4.23 -23.20
C GLY A 382 -25.96 4.00 -21.81
N HIS A 383 -26.72 4.28 -20.74
CA HIS A 383 -26.31 4.02 -19.36
C HIS A 383 -26.33 2.52 -19.01
N PHE A 384 -25.49 2.13 -18.04
CA PHE A 384 -25.39 0.76 -17.51
C PHE A 384 -25.00 0.77 -16.02
N ALA A 385 -25.26 -0.33 -15.32
CA ALA A 385 -25.20 -0.36 -13.85
C ALA A 385 -23.81 -0.05 -13.28
N MET A 386 -22.76 -0.53 -13.94
CA MET A 386 -21.37 -0.38 -13.49
C MET A 386 -20.66 0.85 -14.07
N GLU A 387 -21.38 1.80 -14.67
CA GLU A 387 -20.83 2.94 -15.43
C GLU A 387 -19.81 3.78 -14.66
N HIS A 388 -20.00 3.92 -13.35
CA HIS A 388 -19.13 4.72 -12.49
C HIS A 388 -18.11 3.89 -11.69
N HIS A 389 -18.04 2.58 -11.94
CA HIS A 389 -17.07 1.70 -11.30
C HIS A 389 -15.73 1.72 -12.03
N LEU A 390 -14.64 1.57 -11.27
CA LEU A 390 -13.29 1.56 -11.81
C LEU A 390 -13.08 0.45 -12.83
N LEU A 391 -13.76 -0.68 -12.68
CA LEU A 391 -13.70 -1.80 -13.63
C LEU A 391 -14.25 -1.45 -15.02
N ALA A 392 -15.13 -0.45 -15.14
CA ALA A 392 -15.62 0.04 -16.43
C ALA A 392 -14.56 0.89 -17.17
N THR A 393 -13.66 1.52 -16.43
CA THR A 393 -12.56 2.32 -16.99
C THR A 393 -11.46 1.44 -17.60
N ASP A 394 -10.52 2.06 -18.33
CA ASP A 394 -9.30 1.39 -18.81
C ASP A 394 -8.10 1.60 -17.88
N TRP A 395 -8.32 2.07 -16.64
CA TRP A 395 -7.25 2.33 -15.68
C TRP A 395 -6.77 1.08 -14.95
N GLY A 396 -7.43 -0.06 -15.18
CA GLY A 396 -7.04 -1.37 -14.68
C GLY A 396 -7.36 -1.62 -13.21
N MET A 397 -8.15 -0.78 -12.56
CA MET A 397 -8.53 -0.92 -11.14
C MET A 397 -9.94 -1.49 -10.98
N ALA A 398 -10.25 -1.99 -9.79
CA ALA A 398 -11.60 -2.45 -9.46
C ALA A 398 -11.91 -2.27 -7.97
N GLU A 399 -13.18 -2.02 -7.66
CA GLU A 399 -13.69 -1.96 -6.29
C GLU A 399 -14.15 -3.32 -5.79
N LEU A 400 -13.92 -3.58 -4.51
CA LEU A 400 -14.43 -4.75 -3.79
C LEU A 400 -15.07 -4.27 -2.49
N TYR A 401 -16.38 -4.45 -2.33
CA TYR A 401 -17.12 -3.82 -1.23
C TYR A 401 -18.25 -4.69 -0.69
N ALA A 402 -18.57 -4.49 0.58
CA ALA A 402 -19.63 -5.19 1.27
C ALA A 402 -20.98 -4.50 1.08
N GLY A 403 -22.05 -5.30 1.06
CA GLY A 403 -23.43 -4.81 1.15
C GLY A 403 -24.16 -4.62 -0.17
N MET A 404 -23.50 -4.75 -1.33
CA MET A 404 -24.12 -4.69 -2.67
C MET A 404 -25.11 -3.51 -2.86
N ASP A 405 -24.77 -2.30 -2.40
CA ASP A 405 -25.65 -1.11 -2.47
C ASP A 405 -26.91 -1.15 -1.55
N PHE A 406 -27.09 -2.18 -0.72
CA PHE A 406 -28.28 -2.27 0.13
C PHE A 406 -28.27 -1.35 1.35
N ALA A 407 -29.48 -0.89 1.68
CA ALA A 407 -29.79 -0.23 2.94
C ALA A 407 -29.83 -1.22 4.12
N ASN A 408 -29.85 -0.67 5.32
CA ASN A 408 -30.05 -1.38 6.58
C ASN A 408 -31.34 -0.91 7.25
N CYS A 409 -32.13 -1.86 7.76
CA CYS A 409 -33.22 -1.66 8.71
C CYS A 409 -32.72 -2.02 10.11
N GLY A 410 -32.40 -1.02 10.93
CA GLY A 410 -31.64 -1.26 12.15
C GLY A 410 -30.28 -1.85 11.75
N ASP A 411 -29.89 -2.98 12.33
CA ASP A 411 -28.65 -3.69 11.99
C ASP A 411 -28.80 -4.71 10.86
N THR A 412 -30.01 -4.90 10.33
CA THR A 412 -30.28 -5.90 9.29
C THR A 412 -30.22 -5.33 7.89
N VAL A 413 -29.53 -5.99 6.96
CA VAL A 413 -29.55 -5.62 5.55
C VAL A 413 -30.96 -5.80 5.00
N PHE A 414 -31.49 -4.71 4.45
CA PHE A 414 -32.82 -4.67 3.85
C PHE A 414 -32.67 -4.73 2.33
N ASN A 415 -32.93 -5.91 1.76
CA ASN A 415 -32.78 -6.14 0.33
C ASN A 415 -34.07 -5.98 -0.48
N GLY A 416 -35.17 -5.60 0.19
CA GLY A 416 -36.46 -5.36 -0.45
C GLY A 416 -37.13 -6.61 -1.04
N THR A 417 -36.67 -7.82 -0.68
CA THR A 417 -37.29 -9.07 -1.14
C THR A 417 -38.71 -9.18 -0.61
N VAL A 418 -39.59 -9.83 -1.38
CA VAL A 418 -40.98 -10.11 -1.01
C VAL A 418 -41.06 -10.67 0.41
N GLY A 419 -41.96 -10.12 1.23
CA GLY A 419 -42.17 -10.54 2.61
C GLY A 419 -41.31 -9.81 3.64
N GLN A 420 -40.33 -8.98 3.24
CA GLN A 420 -39.59 -8.11 4.15
C GLN A 420 -40.29 -6.77 4.37
N TYR A 421 -40.23 -6.25 5.60
CA TYR A 421 -40.67 -4.91 5.93
C TYR A 421 -39.75 -4.25 6.97
N CYS A 422 -39.76 -2.93 6.99
CA CYS A 422 -39.01 -2.13 7.95
C CYS A 422 -39.91 -1.04 8.52
N VAL A 423 -40.11 -1.01 9.84
CA VAL A 423 -40.89 0.01 10.52
C VAL A 423 -40.04 0.66 11.60
N ASP A 424 -39.75 1.94 11.45
CA ASP A 424 -38.91 2.72 12.39
C ASP A 424 -37.56 2.03 12.69
N GLY A 425 -36.93 1.45 11.66
CA GLY A 425 -35.66 0.73 11.79
C GLY A 425 -35.79 -0.68 12.41
N SER A 426 -37.01 -1.17 12.65
CA SER A 426 -37.25 -2.54 13.10
C SER A 426 -37.55 -3.45 11.91
N PHE A 427 -36.65 -4.43 11.69
CA PHE A 427 -36.78 -5.39 10.60
C PHE A 427 -37.79 -6.48 10.94
N GLY A 428 -38.62 -6.85 9.97
CA GLY A 428 -39.53 -7.98 10.08
C GLY A 428 -39.70 -8.74 8.78
N THR A 429 -40.12 -9.99 8.90
CA THR A 429 -40.48 -10.88 7.78
C THR A 429 -41.86 -11.44 7.99
N GLY A 430 -42.68 -11.51 6.94
CA GLY A 430 -44.04 -12.04 7.04
C GLY A 430 -44.60 -12.52 5.70
N PHE A 431 -44.96 -13.81 5.66
CA PHE A 431 -45.74 -14.41 4.58
C PHE A 431 -47.06 -14.93 5.15
N GLN A 432 -48.16 -14.63 4.47
CA GLN A 432 -49.48 -15.18 4.80
C GLN A 432 -49.64 -16.57 4.20
N ALA A 433 -50.36 -17.46 4.90
CA ALA A 433 -50.82 -18.71 4.32
C ALA A 433 -51.75 -18.40 3.12
N GLY A 434 -51.33 -18.80 1.92
CA GLY A 434 -52.01 -18.44 0.66
C GLY A 434 -51.25 -17.46 -0.24
N GLY A 435 -50.03 -17.03 0.14
CA GLY A 435 -49.12 -16.28 -0.74
C GLY A 435 -49.20 -14.76 -0.66
N GLY A 436 -49.97 -14.21 0.30
CA GLY A 436 -49.98 -12.77 0.61
C GLY A 436 -48.80 -12.34 1.49
N ILE A 437 -48.53 -11.04 1.55
CA ILE A 437 -47.50 -10.46 2.43
C ILE A 437 -48.14 -10.14 3.79
N ALA A 438 -47.56 -10.61 4.89
CA ALA A 438 -48.01 -10.27 6.24
C ALA A 438 -47.22 -9.06 6.74
N VAL A 439 -47.62 -7.86 6.32
CA VAL A 439 -47.08 -6.58 6.82
C VAL A 439 -47.97 -6.02 7.94
N PRO A 440 -47.40 -5.19 8.85
CA PRO A 440 -48.20 -4.46 9.85
C PRO A 440 -49.33 -3.63 9.21
N ASP A 441 -50.46 -3.50 9.92
CA ASP A 441 -51.58 -2.66 9.47
C ASP A 441 -51.13 -1.22 9.21
N GLY A 442 -51.50 -0.67 8.05
CA GLY A 442 -51.12 0.68 7.65
C GLY A 442 -49.70 0.81 7.06
N TYR A 443 -49.00 -0.28 6.79
CA TYR A 443 -47.69 -0.26 6.14
C TYR A 443 -47.78 0.33 4.73
N ALA A 444 -47.23 1.54 4.56
CA ALA A 444 -47.18 2.26 3.29
C ALA A 444 -45.83 2.13 2.55
N GLY A 445 -44.86 1.46 3.17
CA GLY A 445 -43.47 1.36 2.69
C GLY A 445 -42.47 1.33 3.85
N PRO A 446 -41.20 1.02 3.57
CA PRO A 446 -40.19 0.90 4.62
C PRO A 446 -39.86 2.27 5.23
N THR A 447 -39.67 2.30 6.55
CA THR A 447 -39.30 3.51 7.32
C THR A 447 -38.13 3.24 8.26
N GLY A 448 -37.34 4.28 8.55
CA GLY A 448 -36.15 4.15 9.41
C GLY A 448 -34.99 3.39 8.76
N LEU A 449 -34.95 3.33 7.43
CA LEU A 449 -33.83 2.75 6.69
C LEU A 449 -32.61 3.69 6.73
N THR A 450 -31.42 3.09 6.71
CA THR A 450 -30.15 3.81 6.66
C THR A 450 -29.18 3.14 5.69
N TYR A 451 -28.44 3.91 4.90
CA TYR A 451 -27.20 3.40 4.32
C TYR A 451 -26.09 3.49 5.36
N ARG A 452 -25.17 2.52 5.35
CA ARG A 452 -24.02 2.46 6.25
C ARG A 452 -22.74 2.33 5.46
N MET A 453 -21.69 3.02 5.90
CA MET A 453 -20.36 2.86 5.35
C MET A 453 -19.78 1.50 5.75
N LYS A 454 -19.84 0.54 4.82
CA LYS A 454 -19.32 -0.83 4.97
C LYS A 454 -17.88 -0.95 4.47
N ASP A 455 -17.28 -2.13 4.62
CA ASP A 455 -15.97 -2.44 4.06
C ASP A 455 -15.95 -2.12 2.57
N PHE A 456 -14.88 -1.44 2.15
CA PHE A 456 -14.71 -1.01 0.78
C PHE A 456 -13.21 -0.96 0.49
N LEU A 457 -12.81 -1.71 -0.54
CA LEU A 457 -11.44 -1.80 -0.98
C LEU A 457 -11.36 -1.37 -2.44
N VAL A 458 -10.22 -0.80 -2.80
CA VAL A 458 -9.84 -0.61 -4.20
C VAL A 458 -8.61 -1.45 -4.47
N TYR A 459 -8.71 -2.28 -5.50
CA TYR A 459 -7.65 -3.12 -5.99
C TYR A 459 -6.88 -2.41 -7.10
N PHE A 460 -5.56 -2.35 -6.94
CA PHE A 460 -4.62 -1.75 -7.89
C PHE A 460 -3.67 -2.84 -8.38
N PRO A 461 -3.87 -3.40 -9.57
CA PRO A 461 -2.87 -4.24 -10.20
C PRO A 461 -1.57 -3.48 -10.49
N ALA A 462 -0.48 -4.22 -10.73
CA ALA A 462 0.73 -3.61 -11.26
C ALA A 462 0.42 -2.84 -12.56
N GLY A 463 0.95 -1.64 -12.70
CA GLY A 463 0.74 -0.77 -13.86
C GLY A 463 -0.61 -0.02 -13.89
N ALA A 464 -1.42 -0.07 -12.84
CA ALA A 464 -2.67 0.69 -12.75
C ALA A 464 -2.43 2.21 -12.91
N ASP A 465 -3.35 2.91 -13.59
CA ASP A 465 -3.25 4.37 -13.80
C ASP A 465 -3.72 5.15 -12.56
N VAL A 466 -2.89 5.12 -11.52
CA VAL A 466 -3.16 5.79 -10.24
C VAL A 466 -3.40 7.30 -10.43
N ARG A 467 -2.67 7.93 -11.36
CA ARG A 467 -2.78 9.38 -11.59
C ARG A 467 -4.11 9.77 -12.22
N ALA A 468 -4.62 8.97 -13.16
CA ALA A 468 -5.94 9.21 -13.73
C ALA A 468 -7.03 9.08 -12.66
N LEU A 469 -6.90 8.11 -11.74
CA LEU A 469 -7.82 7.98 -10.62
C LEU A 469 -7.78 9.18 -9.68
N GLU A 470 -6.58 9.64 -9.28
CA GLU A 470 -6.40 10.83 -8.44
C GLU A 470 -7.02 12.09 -9.07
N ALA A 471 -6.90 12.23 -10.39
CA ALA A 471 -7.44 13.37 -11.14
C ALA A 471 -8.97 13.29 -11.36
N SER A 472 -9.59 12.15 -11.11
CA SER A 472 -11.03 11.93 -11.41
C SER A 472 -11.98 12.48 -10.34
N GLY A 473 -11.47 12.86 -9.17
CA GLY A 473 -12.29 13.27 -8.01
C GLY A 473 -12.80 12.08 -7.18
N TYR A 474 -12.28 10.87 -7.42
CA TYR A 474 -12.67 9.66 -6.67
C TYR A 474 -12.30 9.71 -5.18
N PHE A 475 -11.20 10.36 -4.84
CA PHE A 475 -10.73 10.55 -3.46
C PHE A 475 -11.18 11.89 -2.90
N ALA A 476 -11.35 11.96 -1.58
CA ALA A 476 -11.60 13.24 -0.91
C ALA A 476 -10.39 14.18 -1.05
N GLU A 477 -10.64 15.48 -1.24
CA GLU A 477 -9.60 16.48 -1.50
C GLU A 477 -8.54 16.55 -0.37
N ASP A 478 -8.98 16.43 0.88
CA ASP A 478 -8.10 16.43 2.05
C ASP A 478 -7.20 15.18 2.10
N ALA A 479 -7.75 14.02 1.76
CA ALA A 479 -6.99 12.77 1.67
C ALA A 479 -5.94 12.81 0.55
N LEU A 480 -6.28 13.38 -0.62
CA LEU A 480 -5.31 13.62 -1.70
C LEU A 480 -4.20 14.58 -1.27
N ALA A 481 -4.57 15.69 -0.62
CA ALA A 481 -3.61 16.66 -0.13
C ALA A 481 -2.63 16.06 0.90
N GLU A 482 -3.07 15.10 1.72
CA GLU A 482 -2.18 14.36 2.62
C GLU A 482 -1.30 13.35 1.89
N ALA A 483 -1.84 12.62 0.91
CA ALA A 483 -1.08 11.63 0.14
C ALA A 483 0.07 12.27 -0.65
N VAL A 484 -0.13 13.45 -1.26
CA VAL A 484 0.90 14.19 -2.01
C VAL A 484 2.10 14.61 -1.14
N LYS A 485 1.94 14.67 0.18
CA LYS A 485 3.05 14.95 1.12
C LYS A 485 3.91 13.71 1.40
N ARG A 486 3.50 12.54 0.91
CA ARG A 486 4.13 11.24 1.14
C ARG A 486 4.78 10.75 -0.15
N ARG A 487 5.50 9.63 -0.05
CA ARG A 487 5.98 8.92 -1.23
C ARG A 487 4.80 8.24 -1.92
N ASP A 488 4.79 8.28 -3.25
CA ASP A 488 3.82 7.58 -4.08
C ASP A 488 3.75 6.08 -3.75
N ALA A 489 2.57 5.48 -3.98
CA ALA A 489 2.44 4.03 -3.94
C ALA A 489 3.29 3.39 -5.05
N ASP A 490 3.89 2.23 -4.75
CA ASP A 490 4.65 1.46 -5.74
C ASP A 490 3.70 0.71 -6.68
N ALA A 491 3.38 1.36 -7.80
CA ALA A 491 2.52 0.79 -8.84
C ALA A 491 3.19 -0.34 -9.65
N SER A 492 4.43 -0.74 -9.36
CA SER A 492 5.04 -1.92 -10.00
C SER A 492 4.57 -3.25 -9.38
N ARG A 493 3.82 -3.18 -8.27
CA ARG A 493 3.30 -4.33 -7.54
C ARG A 493 1.81 -4.16 -7.29
N PRO A 494 1.02 -5.24 -7.27
CA PRO A 494 -0.37 -5.13 -6.88
C PRO A 494 -0.49 -4.66 -5.43
N PHE A 495 -1.45 -3.78 -5.17
CA PHE A 495 -1.78 -3.33 -3.83
C PHE A 495 -3.28 -3.09 -3.65
N VAL A 496 -3.71 -3.01 -2.40
CA VAL A 496 -5.06 -2.61 -2.03
C VAL A 496 -5.04 -1.35 -1.17
N LEU A 497 -6.05 -0.52 -1.36
CA LEU A 497 -6.44 0.50 -0.38
C LEU A 497 -7.71 0.03 0.32
N LEU A 498 -7.70 0.11 1.64
CA LEU A 498 -8.88 -0.13 2.48
C LEU A 498 -9.45 1.22 2.92
N ARG A 499 -10.74 1.45 2.68
CA ARG A 499 -11.43 2.65 3.18
C ARG A 499 -11.39 2.67 4.71
N ASP A 500 -10.81 3.73 5.26
CA ASP A 500 -10.70 3.91 6.70
C ASP A 500 -11.83 4.80 7.22
N ARG A 501 -12.80 4.17 7.89
CA ARG A 501 -13.95 4.85 8.49
C ARG A 501 -13.54 5.91 9.52
N GLY A 502 -12.39 5.74 10.18
CA GLY A 502 -11.89 6.69 11.18
C GLY A 502 -11.41 8.02 10.61
N LEU A 503 -11.30 8.13 9.27
CA LEU A 503 -10.95 9.38 8.57
C LEU A 503 -12.18 10.22 8.17
N TYR A 504 -13.38 9.74 8.49
CA TYR A 504 -14.65 10.41 8.24
C TYR A 504 -15.23 10.92 9.56
N ARG A 505 -16.05 11.97 9.48
CA ARG A 505 -16.84 12.41 10.64
C ARG A 505 -17.93 11.38 10.92
N ASP A 506 -18.37 11.24 12.17
CA ASP A 506 -19.38 10.24 12.54
C ASP A 506 -20.68 10.37 11.72
N ASP A 507 -21.10 11.61 11.43
CA ASP A 507 -22.27 11.95 10.61
C ASP A 507 -22.09 11.69 9.10
N GLU A 508 -20.88 11.34 8.66
CA GLU A 508 -20.57 10.96 7.27
C GLU A 508 -20.54 9.44 7.06
N THR A 509 -20.66 8.63 8.12
CA THR A 509 -20.55 7.16 8.02
C THR A 509 -21.90 6.45 7.92
N GLY A 510 -23.00 7.20 7.96
CA GLY A 510 -24.35 6.71 7.74
C GLY A 510 -25.25 7.77 7.11
N ALA A 511 -26.22 7.34 6.31
CA ALA A 511 -27.17 8.23 5.66
C ALA A 511 -28.60 7.73 5.86
N ALA A 512 -29.45 8.54 6.48
CA ALA A 512 -30.86 8.20 6.67
C ALA A 512 -31.63 8.26 5.34
N ILE A 513 -32.53 7.31 5.13
CA ILE A 513 -33.34 7.21 3.92
C ILE A 513 -34.75 7.71 4.23
N ALA A 514 -35.07 8.91 3.73
CA ALA A 514 -36.40 9.48 3.85
C ALA A 514 -37.38 8.95 2.79
N ASP A 515 -36.88 8.68 1.58
CA ASP A 515 -37.65 8.15 0.46
C ASP A 515 -36.88 7.00 -0.20
N TYR A 516 -37.27 5.77 0.12
CA TYR A 516 -36.61 4.57 -0.39
C TYR A 516 -36.71 4.42 -1.91
N ALA A 517 -37.77 4.96 -2.54
CA ALA A 517 -37.97 4.82 -3.98
C ALA A 517 -36.95 5.64 -4.79
N ASN A 518 -36.45 6.74 -4.22
CA ASN A 518 -35.53 7.68 -4.88
C ASN A 518 -34.14 7.72 -4.24
N ALA A 519 -33.89 6.97 -3.17
CA ALA A 519 -32.59 6.93 -2.52
C ALA A 519 -31.56 6.10 -3.30
N VAL A 520 -30.30 6.54 -3.21
CA VAL A 520 -29.09 5.90 -3.73
C VAL A 520 -28.05 5.88 -2.62
N ASN A 521 -27.20 4.84 -2.58
CA ASN A 521 -26.21 4.71 -1.53
C ASN A 521 -25.00 5.61 -1.79
N PRO A 522 -24.67 6.54 -0.88
CA PRO A 522 -23.53 7.43 -1.07
C PRO A 522 -22.18 6.77 -0.75
N PHE A 523 -22.12 5.47 -0.43
CA PHE A 523 -20.91 4.79 0.02
C PHE A 523 -20.33 3.80 -0.99
N VAL A 524 -20.93 3.66 -2.17
CA VAL A 524 -20.46 2.80 -3.27
C VAL A 524 -20.69 3.55 -4.60
N PRO A 525 -19.99 3.20 -5.69
CA PRO A 525 -20.29 3.77 -7.00
C PRO A 525 -21.72 3.43 -7.43
N THR A 526 -22.47 4.43 -7.89
CA THR A 526 -23.86 4.27 -8.32
C THR A 526 -24.04 4.76 -9.74
N SER A 527 -24.80 4.01 -10.54
CA SER A 527 -25.41 4.49 -11.78
C SER A 527 -26.90 4.13 -11.75
N SER A 528 -27.75 5.10 -11.41
CA SER A 528 -29.18 4.86 -11.22
C SER A 528 -30.03 5.96 -11.83
N PHE A 529 -31.15 5.59 -12.48
CA PHE A 529 -32.09 6.58 -12.98
C PHE A 529 -32.65 7.49 -11.85
N ARG A 530 -32.60 7.02 -10.59
CA ARG A 530 -33.10 7.73 -9.40
C ARG A 530 -32.35 9.03 -9.11
N ASP A 531 -31.06 9.10 -9.45
CA ASP A 531 -30.21 10.28 -9.25
C ASP A 531 -29.79 10.96 -10.56
N GLY A 532 -30.36 10.50 -11.68
CA GLY A 532 -29.99 10.94 -13.03
C GLY A 532 -28.68 10.33 -13.52
N TYR A 533 -28.40 9.09 -13.14
CA TYR A 533 -27.19 8.33 -13.50
C TYR A 533 -25.90 8.99 -13.04
N ARG A 534 -25.93 9.68 -11.90
CA ARG A 534 -24.75 10.33 -11.32
C ARG A 534 -24.10 9.40 -10.31
N ASN A 535 -22.78 9.50 -10.17
CA ASN A 535 -22.10 8.87 -9.06
C ASN A 535 -22.39 9.65 -7.77
N ALA A 536 -23.09 9.03 -6.82
CA ALA A 536 -23.39 9.61 -5.50
C ALA A 536 -22.31 9.30 -4.46
N MET A 537 -21.28 8.51 -4.81
CA MET A 537 -20.25 8.08 -3.89
C MET A 537 -19.50 9.28 -3.28
N ILE A 538 -19.41 9.33 -1.96
CA ILE A 538 -18.53 10.28 -1.27
C ILE A 538 -17.07 9.91 -1.50
N GLY A 539 -16.19 10.92 -1.50
CA GLY A 539 -14.76 10.74 -1.75
C GLY A 539 -14.13 9.68 -0.84
N MET A 540 -13.36 8.77 -1.45
CA MET A 540 -12.66 7.72 -0.72
C MET A 540 -11.53 8.30 0.15
N LYS A 541 -11.36 7.76 1.36
CA LYS A 541 -10.24 8.00 2.26
C LYS A 541 -9.69 6.66 2.78
N PRO A 542 -8.36 6.47 2.83
CA PRO A 542 -7.33 7.38 2.37
C PRO A 542 -7.11 7.35 0.85
N ALA A 543 -6.33 8.30 0.33
CA ALA A 543 -5.77 8.28 -1.01
C ALA A 543 -4.48 7.42 -1.07
N PRO A 544 -4.04 6.96 -2.27
CA PRO A 544 -2.87 6.10 -2.43
C PRO A 544 -1.55 6.79 -2.04
N SER A 545 -0.74 6.09 -1.25
CA SER A 545 0.63 6.47 -0.91
C SER A 545 1.38 5.24 -0.39
N SER A 546 2.70 5.34 -0.21
CA SER A 546 3.50 4.28 0.41
C SER A 546 3.07 3.93 1.84
N GLU A 547 2.36 4.82 2.54
CA GLU A 547 1.91 4.62 3.93
C GLU A 547 0.49 4.01 4.03
N THR A 548 -0.31 4.14 2.96
CA THR A 548 -1.73 3.73 2.92
C THR A 548 -1.94 2.45 2.12
N ALA A 549 -1.05 2.15 1.17
CA ALA A 549 -1.10 0.93 0.36
C ALA A 549 -0.70 -0.34 1.13
N TYR A 550 -1.46 -1.40 0.95
CA TYR A 550 -1.12 -2.77 1.36
C TYR A 550 -0.72 -3.57 0.12
N TYR A 551 0.56 -3.92 -0.02
CA TYR A 551 1.11 -4.58 -1.20
C TYR A 551 0.97 -6.09 -1.11
N LEU A 552 0.66 -6.74 -2.23
CA LEU A 552 0.63 -8.20 -2.32
C LEU A 552 1.98 -8.79 -1.91
N VAL A 553 1.91 -9.77 -1.01
CA VAL A 553 3.02 -10.65 -0.65
C VAL A 553 2.96 -11.86 -1.57
N GLU A 554 3.94 -11.97 -2.47
CA GLU A 554 4.05 -13.12 -3.36
C GLU A 554 4.58 -14.31 -2.55
N ASN A 555 3.72 -15.28 -2.26
CA ASN A 555 4.10 -16.51 -1.58
C ASN A 555 3.53 -17.71 -2.33
N PRO A 556 4.23 -18.19 -3.38
CA PRO A 556 3.71 -19.25 -4.23
C PRO A 556 3.83 -20.65 -3.61
N TYR A 557 4.62 -20.81 -2.54
CA TYR A 557 4.96 -22.10 -1.95
C TYR A 557 4.17 -22.40 -0.67
N ASP A 558 3.90 -23.68 -0.43
CA ASP A 558 3.46 -24.15 0.89
C ASP A 558 4.66 -24.58 1.73
N TRP A 559 5.26 -23.63 2.45
CA TRP A 559 6.45 -23.86 3.26
C TRP A 559 6.29 -24.87 4.40
N ASN A 560 5.06 -25.15 4.81
CA ASN A 560 4.77 -26.10 5.89
C ASN A 560 4.66 -27.53 5.38
N ALA A 561 4.38 -27.71 4.09
CA ALA A 561 4.35 -29.02 3.44
C ALA A 561 5.75 -29.55 3.06
N LEU A 562 6.79 -28.70 3.11
CA LEU A 562 8.15 -29.06 2.72
C LEU A 562 8.93 -29.71 3.86
N GLU A 563 9.69 -30.76 3.53
CA GLU A 563 10.56 -31.48 4.47
C GLU A 563 11.78 -30.64 4.86
N ASN A 564 12.34 -30.89 6.05
CA ASN A 564 13.61 -30.25 6.46
C ASN A 564 14.78 -30.73 5.57
N TYR A 565 15.68 -29.81 5.21
CA TYR A 565 16.85 -30.07 4.36
C TYR A 565 17.91 -30.93 5.05
#